data_AF-A0A7V9Q513-F1
#
_entry.id   AF-A0A7V9Q513-F1
#
_cell.length_a   1.000
_cell.length_b   1.000
_cell.length_c   1.000
_cell.angle_alpha   90.00
_cell.angle_beta   90.00
_cell.angle_gamma   90.00
#
_symmetry.space_group_name_H-M   'P 1'
#
loop_
_entity.id
_entity.type
_entity.pdbx_description
1 polymer ?
#
loop_
_entity_poly.entity_id
_entity_poly.type
_entity_poly.pdbx_seq_one_letter_code
_entity_poly.pdbx_strand_id
1 'polypeptide(L)' 'VSVPVIAVPTSIGYGASFGGVAALLGMLNSCASNVTVVNIDNGFGAGFVASLINRNAE' A
#
# COMPACT_ATOMS: atom_id res chain seq x y z
N VAL A 1 -12.39 -9.35 0.35
CA VAL A 1 -11.67 -9.08 1.61
C VAL A 1 -12.54 -8.17 2.45
N SER A 2 -12.84 -8.52 3.70
CA SER A 2 -13.74 -7.76 4.59
C SER A 2 -13.04 -6.73 5.47
N VAL A 3 -11.70 -6.71 5.48
CA VAL A 3 -10.90 -5.79 6.29
C VAL A 3 -10.19 -4.74 5.40
N PRO A 4 -9.81 -3.57 5.96
CA PRO A 4 -8.98 -2.60 5.26
C PRO A 4 -7.61 -3.18 4.92
N VAL A 5 -7.06 -2.82 3.77
CA VAL A 5 -5.73 -3.23 3.31
C VAL A 5 -4.89 -1.99 3.06
N ILE A 6 -3.66 -1.99 3.56
CA ILE A 6 -2.67 -0.95 3.28
C ILE A 6 -1.59 -1.57 2.40
N ALA A 7 -1.45 -1.08 1.18
CA ALA A 7 -0.51 -1.59 0.20
C ALA A 7 0.74 -0.71 0.17
N VAL A 8 1.91 -1.34 0.35
CA VAL A 8 3.22 -0.67 0.33
C VAL A 8 4.01 -1.21 -0.87
N PRO A 9 4.14 -0.44 -1.97
CA PRO A 9 4.95 -0.87 -3.10
C PRO A 9 6.41 -0.87 -2.70
N THR A 10 7.16 -1.91 -3.10
CA THR A 10 8.59 -2.01 -2.80
C THR A 10 9.42 -1.54 -3.99
N SER A 11 10.50 -0.80 -3.75
CA SER A 11 11.40 -0.38 -4.84
C SER A 11 12.21 -1.55 -5.42
N ILE A 12 12.40 -2.59 -4.62
CA ILE A 12 13.12 -3.80 -4.97
C ILE A 12 12.16 -4.83 -5.58
N GLY A 13 12.63 -5.52 -6.61
CA GLY A 13 11.89 -6.59 -7.28
C GLY A 13 12.65 -7.06 -8.52
N TYR A 14 12.33 -8.25 -9.02
CA TYR A 14 12.99 -8.81 -10.20
C TYR A 14 12.40 -8.28 -11.51
N GLY A 15 13.25 -8.16 -12.53
CA GLY A 15 12.83 -7.79 -13.88
C GLY A 15 12.32 -6.35 -13.99
N ALA A 16 11.12 -6.18 -14.54
CA ALA A 16 10.48 -4.89 -14.83
C ALA A 16 9.89 -4.18 -13.60
N SER A 17 10.57 -4.21 -12.45
CA SER A 17 10.11 -3.52 -11.23
C SER A 17 10.13 -2.00 -11.39
N PHE A 18 11.08 -1.47 -12.19
CA PHE A 18 11.28 -0.03 -12.42
C PHE A 18 11.30 0.77 -11.10
N GLY A 19 12.10 0.31 -10.12
CA GLY A 19 12.21 0.98 -8.82
C GLY A 19 10.89 1.00 -8.03
N GLY A 20 10.01 0.04 -8.25
CA GLY A 20 8.70 -0.06 -7.58
C GLY A 20 7.56 0.65 -8.31
N VAL A 21 7.80 1.31 -9.45
CA VAL A 21 6.75 1.95 -10.26
C VAL A 21 5.75 0.92 -10.79
N ALA A 22 6.23 -0.26 -11.21
CA ALA A 22 5.35 -1.34 -11.65
C ALA A 22 4.43 -1.83 -10.51
N ALA A 23 4.98 -1.98 -9.31
CA ALA A 23 4.22 -2.36 -8.12
C ALA A 23 3.21 -1.27 -7.72
N LEU A 24 3.64 -0.01 -7.68
CA LEU A 24 2.80 1.15 -7.36
C LEU A 24 1.60 1.25 -8.31
N LEU A 25 1.84 1.22 -9.62
CA LEU A 25 0.79 1.30 -10.62
C LEU A 25 -0.14 0.08 -10.54
N GLY A 26 0.41 -1.12 -10.33
CA GLY A 26 -0.41 -2.32 -10.13
C GLY A 26 -1.33 -2.22 -8.90
N MET A 27 -0.81 -1.73 -7.78
CA MET A 27 -1.58 -1.51 -6.55
C MET A 27 -2.68 -0.47 -6.73
N LEU A 28 -2.37 0.67 -7.38
CA LEU A 28 -3.35 1.73 -7.67
C LEU A 28 -4.43 1.28 -8.66
N ASN A 29 -4.06 0.51 -9.67
CA ASN A 29 -4.99 0.03 -10.70
C ASN A 29 -5.94 -1.07 -10.18
N SER A 30 -5.75 -1.56 -8.96
CA SER A 30 -6.69 -2.49 -8.33
C SER A 30 -8.09 -1.89 -8.16
N CYS A 31 -8.19 -0.55 -8.04
CA CYS A 31 -9.43 0.20 -7.81
C CYS A 31 -10.28 -0.33 -6.64
N ALA A 32 -9.69 -1.13 -5.75
CA ALA A 32 -10.39 -1.73 -4.63
C ALA A 32 -10.63 -0.66 -3.56
N SER A 33 -11.90 -0.39 -3.26
CA SER A 33 -12.30 0.70 -2.36
C SER A 33 -11.76 0.57 -0.92
N ASN A 34 -11.34 -0.64 -0.52
CA ASN A 34 -10.78 -0.93 0.79
C ASN A 34 -9.24 -1.00 0.80
N VAL A 35 -8.57 -0.54 -0.26
CA VAL A 35 -7.11 -0.52 -0.37
C VAL A 35 -6.61 0.92 -0.31
N THR A 36 -5.74 1.21 0.65
CA THR A 36 -4.96 2.46 0.71
C THR A 36 -3.54 2.16 0.26
N VAL A 37 -3.07 2.81 -0.81
CA VAL A 37 -1.70 2.66 -1.30
C VAL A 37 -0.84 3.81 -0.76
N VAL A 38 0.32 3.48 -0.18
CA VAL A 38 1.30 4.49 0.27
C VAL A 38 2.45 4.62 -0.73
N ASN A 39 3.33 5.60 -0.52
CA ASN A 39 4.54 5.77 -1.33
C ASN A 39 5.42 4.51 -1.32
N ILE A 40 6.24 4.37 -2.37
CA ILE A 40 7.22 3.28 -2.48
C ILE A 40 8.12 3.24 -1.23
N ASP A 41 8.29 2.04 -0.68
CA ASP A 41 9.02 1.70 0.56
C ASP A 41 8.54 2.43 1.83
N ASN A 42 7.41 3.15 1.79
CA ASN A 42 6.94 3.93 2.93
C ASN A 42 6.21 3.07 3.98
N GLY A 43 6.94 2.13 4.58
CA GLY A 43 6.44 1.29 5.66
C GLY A 43 6.03 2.09 6.91
N PHE A 44 6.68 3.22 7.18
CA PHE A 44 6.28 4.12 8.27
C PHE A 44 4.88 4.69 8.04
N GLY A 45 4.61 5.25 6.85
CA GLY A 45 3.29 5.77 6.50
C GLY A 45 2.21 4.69 6.57
N ALA A 46 2.54 3.46 6.19
CA ALA A 46 1.63 2.34 6.32
C ALA A 46 1.28 2.02 7.78
N GLY A 47 2.28 1.97 8.67
CA GLY A 47 2.06 1.75 10.10
C GLY A 47 1.28 2.90 10.76
N PHE A 48 1.57 4.14 10.38
CA PHE A 48 0.83 5.30 10.86
C PHE A 48 -0.66 5.22 10.46
N VAL A 49 -0.95 4.97 9.19
CA VAL A 49 -2.33 4.78 8.70
C VAL A 49 -3.01 3.60 9.38
N ALA A 50 -2.30 2.47 9.59
CA ALA A 50 -2.84 1.33 10.32
C ALA A 50 -3.27 1.73 11.74
N SER A 51 -2.45 2.51 12.45
CA SER A 51 -2.78 2.99 13.79
C SER A 51 -3.99 3.93 13.80
N LEU A 52 -4.14 4.78 12.78
CA LEU A 52 -5.31 5.64 12.63
C LEU A 52 -6.57 4.80 12.39
N ILE A 53 -6.51 3.81 11.50
CA ILE A 53 -7.65 2.91 11.24
C ILE A 53 -8.06 2.20 12.54
N ASN A 54 -7.08 1.65 13.27
CA ASN A 54 -7.36 0.93 14.51
C ASN A 54 -8.01 1.83 15.58
N ARG A 55 -7.58 3.10 15.68
CA ARG A 55 -8.15 4.08 16.62
C ARG A 55 -9.52 4.60 16.25
N ASN A 56 -9.91 4.53 14.99
CA ASN A 56 -11.24 4.92 14.52
C ASN A 56 -12.23 3.75 14.49
N ALA A 57 -11.75 2.52 14.76
CA ALA A 57 -12.58 1.31 14.84
C ALA A 57 -13.09 1.03 16.26
N GLU A 58 -12.59 1.77 17.25
CA GLU A 58 -13.10 1.86 18.63
C GLU A 58 -14.08 3.03 18.76
#